data_AF-C4R5G0-F1
#
_entry.id   AF-C4R5G0-F1
#
_cell.length_a   1.000
_cell.length_b   1.000
_cell.length_c   1.000
_cell.angle_alpha   90.00
_cell.angle_beta   90.00
_cell.angle_gamma   90.00
#
_symmetry.space_group_name_H-M   'P 1'
#
loop_
_entity.id
_entity.type
_entity.pdbx_description
1 polymer ?
#
loop_
_entity_poly.entity_id
_entity_poly.type
_entity_poly.pdbx_seq_one_letter_code
_entity_poly.pdbx_strand_id
1 'polypeptide(L)'
;MSDQCKLLGPFSLFVQAILGLLSLSSLLFKRYQEYPHQRPWLIWFFDVSKQVFGSLGIHILNVIASIIFGGDDFDIDDEDENPCDYYFLNILFDTTVGIPILWLFLWMIYNGCSRLGIEGIVSGQYGNPPKLSYYFKQLALYILGLFLTKSTIYLLLLSNDWFYLMADWILSWTEGHPRLQLFIVLMIFPLIMNAIQYYIVDNILKSPEYSDGEDTAEGHVSPNGLLNQGKLVENYNSINGA
;
A
#
# COMPACT_ATOMS: atom_id res chain seq x y z
N MET A 1 -15.28 36.21 7.97
CA MET A 1 -14.00 35.94 7.30
C MET A 1 -13.86 34.43 7.31
N SER A 2 -14.33 33.78 6.24
CA SER A 2 -14.33 32.33 6.12
C SER A 2 -12.91 31.87 5.83
N ASP A 3 -12.19 31.47 6.87
CA ASP A 3 -10.95 30.72 6.73
C ASP A 3 -11.31 29.36 6.11
N GLN A 4 -11.35 29.33 4.77
CA GLN A 4 -11.52 28.10 4.00
C GLN A 4 -10.46 27.10 4.46
N CYS A 5 -10.93 25.99 5.02
CA CYS A 5 -10.16 24.80 5.34
C CYS A 5 -9.52 24.28 4.04
N LYS A 6 -8.33 24.79 3.70
CA LYS A 6 -7.53 24.25 2.60
C LYS A 6 -6.77 23.04 3.12
N LEU A 7 -7.39 21.87 3.00
CA LEU A 7 -6.77 20.55 3.24
C LEU A 7 -5.47 20.36 2.43
N LEU A 8 -5.31 21.12 1.33
CA LEU A 8 -4.15 21.18 0.44
C LEU A 8 -3.34 22.48 0.58
N GLY A 9 -3.19 23.02 1.79
CA GLY A 9 -2.26 24.12 2.05
C GLY A 9 -0.79 23.67 1.97
N PRO A 10 0.17 24.55 1.62
CA PRO A 10 1.60 24.21 1.58
C PRO A 10 2.14 23.68 2.92
N PHE A 11 1.53 24.08 4.03
CA PHE A 11 1.83 23.53 5.36
C PHE A 11 1.42 22.05 5.50
N SER A 12 0.26 21.65 4.99
CA SER A 12 -0.21 20.25 4.99
C SER A 12 0.73 19.37 4.17
N LEU A 13 1.13 19.83 2.98
CA LEU A 13 2.09 19.12 2.12
C LEU A 13 3.46 18.93 2.80
N PHE A 14 3.92 19.94 3.54
CA PHE A 14 5.15 19.83 4.32
C PHE A 14 5.04 18.78 5.44
N VAL A 15 3.94 18.78 6.20
CA VAL A 15 3.71 17.78 7.27
C VAL A 15 3.61 16.38 6.69
N GLN A 16 2.88 16.20 5.59
CA GLN A 16 2.76 14.90 4.90
C GLN A 16 4.11 14.42 4.35
N ALA A 17 4.95 15.31 3.84
CA ALA A 17 6.30 14.96 3.41
C ALA A 17 7.16 14.47 4.59
N ILE A 18 7.11 15.14 5.74
CA ILE A 18 7.82 14.69 6.95
C ILE A 18 7.29 13.34 7.40
N LEU A 19 5.98 13.16 7.48
CA LEU A 19 5.37 11.89 7.85
C LEU A 19 5.79 10.76 6.92
N GLY A 20 5.80 11.00 5.60
CA GLY A 20 6.28 10.06 4.60
C GLY A 20 7.76 9.71 4.77
N LEU A 21 8.62 10.70 5.07
CA LEU A 21 10.04 10.45 5.34
C LEU A 21 10.25 9.61 6.61
N LEU A 22 9.51 9.94 7.68
CA LEU A 22 9.58 9.21 8.94
C LEU A 22 9.07 7.77 8.77
N SER A 23 7.96 7.55 8.07
CA SER A 23 7.47 6.20 7.81
C SER A 23 8.39 5.40 6.89
N LEU A 24 8.98 6.02 5.85
CA LEU A 24 9.99 5.37 4.99
C LEU A 24 11.27 5.01 5.75
N SER A 25 11.61 5.73 6.83
CA SER A 25 12.77 5.39 7.66
C SER A 25 12.66 3.99 8.30
N SER A 26 11.44 3.46 8.46
CA SER A 26 11.21 2.07 8.89
C SER A 26 11.86 1.05 7.95
N LEU A 27 11.96 1.36 6.65
CA LEU A 27 12.59 0.48 5.66
C LEU A 27 14.11 0.48 5.76
N LEU A 28 14.71 1.58 6.22
CA LEU A 28 16.14 1.63 6.54
C LEU A 28 16.43 0.77 7.77
N PHE A 29 15.59 0.85 8.79
CA PHE A 29 15.68 -0.01 9.97
C PHE A 29 15.51 -1.48 9.61
N LYS A 30 14.49 -1.81 8.79
CA LYS A 30 14.28 -3.17 8.27
C LYS A 30 15.51 -3.68 7.53
N ARG A 31 16.09 -2.89 6.63
CA ARG A 31 17.32 -3.27 5.90
C ARG A 31 18.47 -3.58 6.85
N TYR A 32 18.61 -2.83 7.94
CA TYR A 32 19.61 -3.12 8.97
C TYR A 32 19.37 -4.49 9.64
N GLN A 33 18.11 -4.84 9.87
CA GLN A 33 17.72 -6.15 10.41
C GLN A 33 17.92 -7.32 9.43
N GLU A 34 17.97 -7.07 8.11
CA GLU A 34 18.23 -8.12 7.09
C GLU A 34 19.68 -8.66 7.10
N TYR A 35 20.52 -8.27 8.04
CA TYR A 35 21.87 -8.86 8.18
C TYR A 35 21.78 -10.33 8.61
N PRO A 36 22.49 -11.28 7.94
CA PRO A 36 23.59 -11.08 6.98
C PRO A 36 23.19 -11.08 5.49
N HIS A 37 21.95 -11.36 5.13
CA HIS A 37 21.51 -11.53 3.72
C HIS A 37 20.86 -10.25 3.16
N GLN A 38 21.64 -9.17 3.14
CA GLN A 38 21.16 -7.87 2.67
C GLN A 38 21.00 -7.82 1.15
N ARG A 39 19.87 -7.30 0.69
CA ARG A 39 19.63 -6.99 -0.73
C ARG A 39 20.66 -5.98 -1.24
N PRO A 40 21.21 -6.15 -2.46
CA PRO A 40 22.03 -5.13 -3.11
C PRO A 40 21.34 -3.76 -3.10
N TRP A 41 22.11 -2.69 -2.88
CA TRP A 41 21.56 -1.33 -2.75
C TRP A 41 20.67 -0.91 -3.92
N LEU A 42 21.02 -1.30 -5.15
CA LEU A 42 20.25 -0.97 -6.34
C LEU A 42 18.89 -1.67 -6.38
N ILE A 43 18.82 -2.93 -5.98
CA ILE A 43 17.57 -3.72 -5.94
C ILE A 43 16.65 -3.17 -4.86
N TRP A 44 17.20 -2.92 -3.67
CA TRP A 44 16.46 -2.30 -2.57
C TRP A 44 15.94 -0.91 -2.94
N PHE A 45 16.76 -0.08 -3.61
CA PHE A 45 16.32 1.23 -4.08
C PHE A 45 15.15 1.12 -5.05
N PHE A 46 15.17 0.16 -5.97
CA PHE A 46 14.03 -0.10 -6.87
C PHE A 46 12.77 -0.55 -6.12
N ASP A 47 12.89 -1.41 -5.10
CA ASP A 47 11.72 -1.84 -4.31
C ASP A 47 11.13 -0.69 -3.49
N VAL A 48 11.97 0.14 -2.86
CA VAL A 48 11.53 1.32 -2.11
C VAL A 48 10.96 2.38 -3.04
N SER A 49 11.57 2.62 -4.20
CA SER A 49 11.07 3.62 -5.14
C SER A 49 9.70 3.24 -5.68
N LYS A 50 9.38 1.95 -5.87
CA LYS A 50 8.02 1.51 -6.20
C LYS A 50 6.99 1.98 -5.18
N GLN A 51 7.30 1.89 -3.88
CA GLN A 51 6.39 2.33 -2.82
C GLN A 51 6.19 3.85 -2.85
N VAL A 52 7.26 4.62 -3.08
CA VAL A 52 7.19 6.09 -3.23
C VAL A 52 6.33 6.48 -4.44
N PHE A 53 6.58 5.89 -5.61
CA PHE A 53 5.77 6.14 -6.81
C PHE A 53 4.32 5.65 -6.65
N GLY A 54 4.11 4.55 -5.94
CA GLY A 54 2.78 4.06 -5.58
C GLY A 54 2.02 5.04 -4.69
N SER A 55 2.66 5.59 -3.66
CA SER A 55 2.08 6.60 -2.78
C SER A 55 1.71 7.88 -3.55
N LEU A 56 2.58 8.32 -4.47
CA LEU A 56 2.29 9.44 -5.35
C LEU A 56 1.12 9.13 -6.29
N GLY A 57 1.08 7.92 -6.84
CA GLY A 57 -0.01 7.46 -7.71
C GLY A 57 -1.37 7.47 -6.99
N ILE A 58 -1.44 6.91 -5.77
CA ILE A 58 -2.66 6.96 -4.94
C ILE A 58 -3.06 8.40 -4.61
N HIS A 59 -2.11 9.27 -4.29
CA HIS A 59 -2.40 10.69 -4.04
C HIS A 59 -3.07 11.35 -5.26
N ILE A 60 -2.53 11.12 -6.46
CA ILE A 60 -3.12 11.62 -7.70
C ILE A 60 -4.52 11.04 -7.92
N LEU A 61 -4.72 9.75 -7.64
CA LEU A 61 -6.02 9.10 -7.78
C LEU A 61 -7.06 9.68 -6.81
N ASN A 62 -6.69 9.95 -5.56
CA ASN A 62 -7.58 10.59 -4.59
C ASN A 62 -7.99 12.00 -5.06
N VAL A 63 -7.05 12.75 -5.63
CA VAL A 63 -7.35 14.07 -6.22
C VAL A 63 -8.29 13.93 -7.42
N ILE A 64 -8.02 13.01 -8.36
CA ILE A 64 -8.88 12.77 -9.51
C ILE A 64 -10.29 12.34 -9.06
N ALA A 65 -10.39 11.43 -8.09
CA ALA A 65 -11.66 10.99 -7.53
C ALA A 65 -12.43 12.17 -6.93
N SER A 66 -11.77 13.07 -6.20
CA SER A 66 -12.42 14.28 -5.68
C SER A 66 -12.90 15.24 -6.77
N ILE A 67 -12.27 15.26 -7.94
CA ILE A 67 -12.72 16.10 -9.08
C ILE A 67 -13.89 15.45 -9.82
N ILE A 68 -13.88 14.13 -9.98
CA ILE A 68 -14.91 13.39 -10.72
C ILE A 68 -16.18 13.20 -9.90
N PHE A 69 -16.03 12.86 -8.62
CA PHE A 69 -17.12 12.51 -7.71
C PHE A 69 -17.47 13.62 -6.72
N GLY A 70 -16.67 14.69 -6.63
CA GLY A 70 -16.94 15.83 -5.75
C GLY A 70 -17.85 16.91 -6.34
N GLY A 71 -18.60 16.59 -7.40
CA GLY A 71 -19.62 17.48 -7.98
C GLY A 71 -21.02 16.92 -7.71
N ASP A 72 -21.73 17.55 -6.78
CA ASP A 72 -23.20 17.64 -6.59
C ASP A 72 -24.08 16.36 -6.59
N ASP A 73 -23.53 15.14 -6.74
CA ASP A 73 -24.33 13.90 -6.79
C ASP A 73 -24.02 12.92 -5.64
N PHE A 74 -23.20 13.35 -4.68
CA PHE A 74 -22.85 12.60 -3.45
C PHE A 74 -22.90 13.53 -2.23
N ASP A 75 -23.95 14.34 -2.14
CA ASP A 75 -24.40 14.88 -0.86
C ASP A 75 -24.95 13.70 -0.04
N ILE A 76 -24.07 13.04 0.70
CA ILE A 76 -24.51 12.38 1.93
C ILE A 76 -24.96 13.54 2.81
N ASP A 77 -26.28 13.73 2.88
CA ASP A 77 -27.01 14.63 3.78
C ASP A 77 -26.81 14.20 5.26
N ASP A 78 -25.57 14.09 5.72
CA ASP A 78 -25.25 13.92 7.14
C ASP A 78 -24.35 15.08 7.56
N GLU A 79 -24.97 16.21 7.94
CA GLU A 79 -24.33 17.37 8.58
C GLU A 79 -23.57 17.00 9.88
N ASP A 80 -23.63 15.73 10.32
CA ASP A 80 -23.05 15.21 11.55
C ASP A 80 -21.74 14.40 11.36
N GLU A 81 -21.25 14.14 10.14
CA GLU A 81 -20.02 13.35 9.95
C GLU A 81 -18.72 14.14 10.22
N ASN A 82 -17.97 13.72 11.25
CA ASN A 82 -16.69 14.34 11.61
C ASN A 82 -15.59 14.01 10.57
N PRO A 83 -14.92 15.02 9.97
CA PRO A 83 -13.85 14.80 8.99
C PRO A 83 -12.66 13.97 9.52
N CYS A 84 -12.43 13.98 10.83
CA CYS A 84 -11.40 13.15 11.47
C CYS A 84 -11.74 11.66 11.34
N ASP A 85 -13.01 11.30 11.41
CA ASP A 85 -13.48 9.92 11.40
C ASP A 85 -13.34 9.35 10.00
N TYR A 86 -13.74 10.12 8.97
CA TYR A 86 -13.49 9.78 7.57
C TYR A 86 -12.01 9.57 7.27
N TYR A 87 -11.15 10.48 7.73
CA TYR A 87 -9.70 10.37 7.51
C TYR A 87 -9.10 9.17 8.25
N PHE A 88 -9.50 8.97 9.50
CA PHE A 88 -9.10 7.83 10.32
C PHE A 88 -9.48 6.51 9.64
N LEU A 89 -10.74 6.37 9.19
CA LEU A 89 -11.21 5.18 8.50
C LEU A 89 -10.47 4.90 7.21
N ASN A 90 -10.25 5.92 6.37
CA ASN A 90 -9.54 5.74 5.12
C ASN A 90 -8.14 5.17 5.35
N ILE A 91 -7.39 5.70 6.30
CA ILE A 91 -6.05 5.17 6.62
C ILE A 91 -6.15 3.81 7.28
N LEU A 92 -7.07 3.62 8.22
CA LEU A 92 -7.26 2.36 8.91
C LEU A 92 -7.53 1.25 7.88
N PHE A 93 -8.47 1.44 6.97
CA PHE A 93 -8.82 0.47 5.94
C PHE A 93 -7.72 0.28 4.91
N ASP A 94 -7.09 1.35 4.42
CA ASP A 94 -5.98 1.26 3.45
C ASP A 94 -4.82 0.42 4.02
N THR A 95 -4.49 0.60 5.30
CA THR A 95 -3.34 -0.02 5.96
C THR A 95 -3.64 -1.38 6.60
N THR A 96 -4.91 -1.74 6.82
CA THR A 96 -5.30 -3.03 7.40
C THR A 96 -5.94 -3.96 6.38
N VAL A 97 -7.08 -3.58 5.80
CA VAL A 97 -7.85 -4.38 4.83
C VAL A 97 -7.24 -4.25 3.43
N GLY A 98 -6.67 -3.10 3.10
CA GLY A 98 -6.05 -2.83 1.81
C GLY A 98 -4.85 -3.72 1.53
N ILE A 99 -4.03 -4.05 2.54
CA ILE A 99 -2.83 -4.89 2.34
C ILE A 99 -3.18 -6.32 1.87
N PRO A 100 -4.09 -7.08 2.53
CA PRO A 100 -4.56 -8.37 2.02
C PRO A 100 -5.18 -8.28 0.62
N ILE A 101 -5.98 -7.25 0.35
CA ILE A 101 -6.59 -7.04 -0.97
C ILE A 101 -5.52 -6.78 -2.03
N LEU A 102 -4.52 -5.97 -1.72
CA LEU A 102 -3.38 -5.70 -2.60
C LEU A 102 -2.62 -6.99 -2.91
N TRP A 103 -2.32 -7.79 -1.89
CA TRP A 103 -1.68 -9.09 -2.06
C TRP A 103 -2.48 -9.99 -3.03
N LEU A 104 -3.80 -10.05 -2.86
CA LEU A 104 -4.69 -10.83 -3.71
C LEU A 104 -4.68 -10.31 -5.16
N PHE A 105 -4.80 -9.00 -5.37
CA PHE A 105 -4.76 -8.42 -6.71
C PHE A 105 -3.41 -8.62 -7.40
N LEU A 106 -2.30 -8.43 -6.69
CA LEU A 106 -0.97 -8.70 -7.25
C LEU A 106 -0.83 -10.17 -7.64
N TRP A 107 -1.31 -11.09 -6.81
CA TRP A 107 -1.34 -12.52 -7.15
C TRP A 107 -2.15 -12.80 -8.42
N MET A 108 -3.36 -12.25 -8.54
CA MET A 108 -4.20 -12.41 -9.73
C MET A 108 -3.55 -11.82 -10.98
N ILE A 109 -3.02 -10.59 -10.88
CA ILE A 109 -2.35 -9.89 -11.98
C ILE A 109 -1.13 -10.68 -12.46
N TYR A 110 -0.25 -11.08 -11.55
CA TYR A 110 0.96 -11.80 -11.92
C TYR A 110 0.67 -13.19 -12.49
N ASN A 111 -0.30 -13.91 -11.94
CA ASN A 111 -0.74 -15.19 -12.50
C ASN A 111 -1.31 -15.01 -13.92
N GLY A 112 -2.12 -13.97 -14.13
CA GLY A 112 -2.63 -13.61 -15.46
C GLY A 112 -1.52 -13.26 -16.45
N CYS A 113 -0.58 -12.39 -16.06
CA CYS A 113 0.57 -12.01 -16.90
C CYS A 113 1.50 -13.19 -17.20
N SER A 114 1.69 -14.11 -16.24
CA SER A 114 2.49 -15.32 -16.45
C SER A 114 1.86 -16.25 -17.48
N ARG A 115 0.52 -16.40 -17.48
CA ARG A 115 -0.20 -17.16 -18.50
C ARG A 115 -0.10 -16.53 -19.90
N LEU A 116 0.09 -15.22 -19.97
CA LEU A 116 0.35 -14.50 -21.22
C LEU A 116 1.83 -14.53 -21.66
N GLY A 117 2.69 -15.22 -20.90
CA GLY A 117 4.12 -15.34 -21.23
C GLY A 117 4.93 -14.06 -21.03
N ILE A 118 4.46 -13.11 -20.20
CA ILE A 118 5.18 -11.85 -19.98
C ILE A 118 6.37 -12.07 -19.06
N GLU A 119 7.58 -11.91 -19.61
CA GLU A 119 8.82 -12.00 -18.83
C GLU A 119 9.16 -10.70 -18.07
N GLY A 120 9.89 -10.86 -16.96
CA GLY A 120 10.41 -9.76 -16.13
C GLY A 120 9.43 -9.21 -15.09
N ILE A 121 8.37 -9.97 -14.76
CA ILE A 121 7.30 -9.55 -13.83
C ILE A 121 7.52 -10.00 -12.38
N VAL A 122 8.49 -10.88 -12.12
CA VAL A 122 8.76 -11.40 -10.76
C VAL A 122 9.28 -10.25 -9.89
N SER A 123 8.55 -9.90 -8.84
CA SER A 123 8.92 -8.75 -8.00
C SER A 123 10.27 -8.96 -7.33
N GLY A 124 11.03 -7.89 -7.21
CA GLY A 124 12.38 -7.89 -6.63
C GLY A 124 13.46 -8.48 -7.55
N GLN A 125 13.09 -9.00 -8.73
CA GLN A 125 14.04 -9.52 -9.73
C GLN A 125 14.08 -8.63 -10.96
N TYR A 126 15.22 -7.99 -11.18
CA TYR A 126 15.42 -7.02 -12.28
C TYR A 126 16.37 -7.52 -13.37
N GLY A 127 16.88 -8.75 -13.25
CA GLY A 127 17.89 -9.32 -14.14
C GLY A 127 19.33 -8.97 -13.75
N ASN A 128 20.30 -9.57 -14.45
CA ASN A 128 21.74 -9.37 -14.25
C ASN A 128 22.41 -8.94 -15.57
N PRO A 129 22.80 -7.65 -15.75
CA PRO A 129 22.62 -6.52 -14.82
C PRO A 129 21.14 -6.06 -14.72
N PRO A 130 20.75 -5.31 -13.67
CA PRO A 130 19.38 -4.83 -13.48
C PRO A 130 18.87 -3.97 -14.64
N LYS A 131 17.77 -4.40 -15.27
CA LYS A 131 17.16 -3.75 -16.43
C LYS A 131 16.02 -2.83 -16.00
N LEU A 132 16.09 -1.55 -16.42
CA LEU A 132 15.01 -0.58 -16.18
C LEU A 132 13.68 -0.99 -16.80
N SER A 133 13.69 -1.72 -17.91
CA SER A 133 12.45 -2.25 -18.52
C SER A 133 11.66 -3.15 -17.56
N TYR A 134 12.36 -4.02 -16.81
CA TYR A 134 11.68 -4.91 -15.85
C TYR A 134 11.15 -4.12 -14.66
N TYR A 135 11.92 -3.13 -14.19
CA TYR A 135 11.48 -2.20 -13.16
C TYR A 135 10.17 -1.49 -13.54
N PHE A 136 10.10 -0.87 -14.72
CA PHE A 136 8.89 -0.16 -15.14
C PHE A 136 7.68 -1.08 -15.35
N LYS A 137 7.89 -2.31 -15.83
CA LYS A 137 6.82 -3.32 -15.90
C LYS A 137 6.28 -3.64 -14.49
N GLN A 138 7.17 -3.96 -13.55
CA GLN A 138 6.77 -4.27 -12.18
C GLN A 138 6.11 -3.08 -11.48
N LEU A 139 6.62 -1.86 -11.71
CA LEU A 139 6.04 -0.62 -11.20
C LEU A 139 4.62 -0.42 -11.74
N ALA A 140 4.39 -0.62 -13.04
CA ALA A 140 3.08 -0.49 -13.64
C ALA A 140 2.07 -1.50 -13.08
N LEU A 141 2.48 -2.77 -12.92
CA LEU A 141 1.64 -3.81 -12.30
C LEU A 141 1.34 -3.51 -10.83
N TYR A 142 2.32 -2.98 -10.10
CA TYR A 142 2.15 -2.56 -8.71
C TYR A 142 1.17 -1.38 -8.58
N ILE A 143 1.31 -0.35 -9.41
CA ILE A 143 0.38 0.80 -9.44
C ILE A 143 -1.04 0.33 -9.82
N LEU A 144 -1.18 -0.60 -10.77
CA LEU A 144 -2.47 -1.20 -11.11
C LEU A 144 -3.09 -1.93 -9.92
N GLY A 145 -2.31 -2.74 -9.20
CA GLY A 145 -2.77 -3.42 -7.99
C GLY A 145 -3.21 -2.45 -6.89
N LEU A 146 -2.45 -1.37 -6.68
CA LEU A 146 -2.81 -0.29 -5.75
C LEU A 146 -4.10 0.41 -6.16
N PHE A 147 -4.29 0.71 -7.45
CA PHE A 147 -5.52 1.31 -7.97
C PHE A 147 -6.73 0.42 -7.70
N LEU A 148 -6.67 -0.87 -8.05
CA LEU A 148 -7.75 -1.83 -7.81
C LEU A 148 -8.07 -1.98 -6.32
N THR A 149 -7.03 -1.99 -5.48
CA THR A 149 -7.18 -2.01 -4.02
C THR A 149 -7.91 -0.78 -3.53
N LYS A 150 -7.47 0.41 -3.93
CA LYS A 150 -8.06 1.67 -3.48
C LYS A 150 -9.51 1.81 -3.93
N SER A 151 -9.82 1.45 -5.18
CA SER A 151 -11.20 1.43 -5.66
C SER A 151 -12.07 0.44 -4.88
N THR A 152 -11.54 -0.72 -4.50
CA THR A 152 -12.28 -1.72 -3.70
C THR A 152 -12.56 -1.20 -2.29
N ILE A 153 -11.57 -0.60 -1.62
CA ILE A 153 -11.75 0.01 -0.29
C ILE A 153 -12.75 1.16 -0.35
N TYR A 154 -12.66 2.02 -1.36
CA TYR A 154 -13.60 3.12 -1.55
C TYR A 154 -15.04 2.60 -1.67
N LEU A 155 -15.29 1.61 -2.54
CA LEU A 155 -16.60 0.99 -2.69
C LEU A 155 -17.09 0.30 -1.40
N LEU A 156 -16.18 -0.30 -0.63
CA LEU A 156 -16.51 -0.93 0.66
C LEU A 156 -16.99 0.11 1.67
N LEU A 157 -16.27 1.23 1.80
CA LEU A 157 -16.64 2.31 2.72
C LEU A 157 -17.96 2.97 2.31
N LEU A 158 -18.22 3.14 1.00
CA LEU A 158 -19.50 3.66 0.52
C LEU A 158 -20.68 2.70 0.72
N SER A 159 -20.42 1.41 0.90
CA SER A 159 -21.50 0.40 0.96
C SER A 159 -22.15 0.29 2.33
N ASN A 160 -21.51 0.77 3.40
CA ASN A 160 -21.96 0.53 4.75
C ASN A 160 -21.52 1.63 5.73
N ASP A 161 -22.51 2.39 6.21
CA ASP A 161 -22.29 3.51 7.14
C ASP A 161 -21.87 3.04 8.54
N TRP A 162 -22.01 1.75 8.85
CA TRP A 162 -21.56 1.17 10.12
C TRP A 162 -20.07 1.43 10.41
N PHE A 163 -19.25 1.59 9.37
CA PHE A 163 -17.84 1.92 9.56
C PHE A 163 -17.65 3.31 10.18
N TYR A 164 -18.48 4.30 9.83
CA TYR A 164 -18.46 5.62 10.45
C TYR A 164 -18.83 5.56 11.93
N LEU A 165 -19.89 4.81 12.28
CA LEU A 165 -20.27 4.59 13.68
C LEU A 165 -19.15 3.92 14.49
N MET A 166 -18.43 2.98 13.89
CA MET A 166 -17.27 2.35 14.52
C MET A 166 -16.14 3.35 14.76
N ALA A 167 -15.88 4.26 13.81
CA ALA A 167 -14.84 5.27 13.96
C ALA A 167 -15.17 6.31 15.01
N ASP A 168 -16.40 6.82 15.01
CA ASP A 168 -16.91 7.72 16.04
C ASP A 168 -16.78 7.08 17.43
N TRP A 169 -17.21 5.82 17.59
CA TRP A 169 -17.02 5.08 18.84
C TRP A 169 -15.55 4.98 19.26
N ILE A 170 -14.63 4.68 18.33
CA ILE A 170 -13.19 4.59 18.58
C ILE A 170 -12.60 5.96 18.98
N LEU A 171 -13.09 7.05 18.41
CA LEU A 171 -12.56 8.39 18.60
C LEU A 171 -13.31 9.21 19.65
N SER A 172 -14.42 8.70 20.18
CA SER A 172 -15.29 9.39 21.13
C SER A 172 -14.58 9.91 22.37
N TRP A 173 -13.56 9.18 22.85
CA TRP A 173 -12.72 9.60 23.97
C TRP A 173 -11.89 10.86 23.70
N THR A 174 -11.78 11.30 22.43
CA THR A 174 -11.04 12.49 22.00
C THR A 174 -11.90 13.71 21.68
N GLU A 175 -13.24 13.56 21.63
CA GLU A 175 -14.18 14.63 21.23
C GLU A 175 -14.05 15.90 22.08
N GLY A 176 -13.80 15.75 23.39
CA GLY A 176 -13.62 16.87 24.31
C GLY A 176 -12.37 17.72 24.04
N HIS A 177 -11.46 17.26 23.18
CA HIS A 177 -10.18 17.89 22.89
C HIS A 177 -9.85 17.89 21.37
N PRO A 178 -10.42 18.81 20.58
CA PRO A 178 -10.25 18.82 19.12
C PRO A 178 -8.79 18.87 18.64
N ARG A 179 -7.92 19.59 19.35
CA ARG A 179 -6.48 19.65 19.04
C ARG A 179 -5.78 18.30 19.24
N LEU A 180 -6.21 17.54 20.25
CA LEU A 180 -5.68 16.22 20.54
C LEU A 180 -6.13 15.22 19.47
N GLN A 181 -7.42 15.22 19.13
CA GLN A 181 -7.96 14.37 18.06
C GLN A 181 -7.23 14.59 16.74
N LEU A 182 -7.10 15.85 16.30
CA LEU A 182 -6.36 16.20 15.08
C LEU A 182 -4.91 15.71 15.11
N PHE A 183 -4.21 15.90 16.23
CA PHE A 183 -2.82 15.46 16.38
C PHE A 183 -2.68 13.94 16.31
N ILE A 184 -3.60 13.19 16.94
CA ILE A 184 -3.59 11.73 16.90
C ILE A 184 -3.92 11.24 15.49
N VAL A 185 -5.03 11.69 14.92
CA VAL A 185 -5.60 11.18 13.66
C VAL A 185 -4.77 11.58 12.45
N LEU A 186 -4.21 12.80 12.42
CA LEU A 186 -3.45 13.31 11.26
C LEU A 186 -1.95 13.07 11.35
N MET A 187 -1.41 12.73 12.54
CA MET A 187 0.04 12.62 12.72
C MET A 187 0.47 11.29 13.33
N ILE A 188 0.00 10.95 14.54
CA ILE A 188 0.47 9.75 15.26
C ILE A 188 -0.02 8.47 14.58
N PHE A 189 -1.32 8.38 14.35
CA PHE A 189 -1.94 7.21 13.73
C PHE A 189 -1.39 6.94 12.32
N PRO A 190 -1.31 7.92 11.40
CA PRO A 190 -0.78 7.68 10.06
C PRO A 190 0.71 7.33 10.09
N LEU A 191 1.50 7.90 11.01
CA LEU A 191 2.93 7.58 11.12
C LEU A 191 3.13 6.09 11.41
N ILE A 192 2.41 5.57 12.40
CA ILE A 192 2.51 4.16 12.82
C ILE A 192 1.96 3.25 11.72
N MET A 193 0.73 3.51 11.25
CA MET A 193 0.07 2.65 10.28
C MET A 193 0.80 2.62 8.93
N ASN A 194 1.30 3.76 8.44
CA ASN A 194 2.08 3.77 7.20
C ASN A 194 3.45 3.11 7.35
N ALA A 195 4.11 3.22 8.52
CA ALA A 195 5.36 2.50 8.76
C ALA A 195 5.15 0.98 8.73
N ILE A 196 4.08 0.49 9.38
CA ILE A 196 3.68 -0.92 9.34
C ILE A 196 3.33 -1.33 7.90
N GLN A 197 2.55 -0.52 7.19
CA GLN A 197 2.17 -0.78 5.81
C GLN A 197 3.41 -0.90 4.91
N TYR A 198 4.34 0.05 4.96
CA TYR A 198 5.56 -0.02 4.16
C TYR A 198 6.41 -1.24 4.51
N TYR A 199 6.51 -1.59 5.78
CA TYR A 199 7.23 -2.79 6.21
C TYR A 199 6.63 -4.06 5.58
N ILE A 200 5.30 -4.23 5.64
CA ILE A 200 4.60 -5.40 5.10
C ILE A 200 4.63 -5.40 3.57
N VAL A 201 4.36 -4.26 2.92
CA VAL A 201 4.41 -4.15 1.46
C VAL A 201 5.81 -4.42 0.92
N ASP A 202 6.85 -3.99 1.62
CA ASP A 202 8.22 -4.33 1.24
C ASP A 202 8.47 -5.85 1.33
N ASN A 203 7.87 -6.58 2.28
CA ASN A 203 7.92 -8.05 2.30
C ASN A 203 7.19 -8.67 1.10
N ILE A 204 6.05 -8.12 0.69
CA ILE A 204 5.31 -8.57 -0.51
C ILE A 204 6.16 -8.37 -1.77
N LEU A 205 6.86 -7.23 -1.88
CA LEU A 205 7.65 -6.86 -3.05
C LEU A 205 9.03 -7.54 -3.11
N LYS A 206 9.57 -7.99 -1.97
CA LYS A 206 10.89 -8.61 -1.86
C LYS A 206 11.01 -9.86 -2.75
N SER A 207 12.18 -10.04 -3.35
CA SER A 207 12.47 -11.24 -4.14
C SER A 207 12.56 -12.49 -3.25
N PRO A 208 12.02 -13.63 -3.72
CA PRO A 208 12.15 -14.92 -3.04
C PRO A 208 13.60 -15.33 -2.76
N GLU A 209 14.57 -14.89 -3.58
CA GLU A 209 16.00 -15.20 -3.42
C GLU A 209 16.60 -14.68 -2.10
N TYR A 210 16.01 -13.62 -1.52
CA TYR A 210 16.47 -13.05 -0.25
C TYR A 210 15.53 -13.39 0.91
N SER A 211 14.64 -14.38 0.72
CA SER A 211 13.64 -14.81 1.72
C SER A 211 14.14 -15.96 2.61
N ASP A 212 15.38 -16.45 2.41
CA ASP A 212 15.93 -17.55 3.20
C ASP A 212 16.14 -17.18 4.68
N GLY A 213 15.23 -17.65 5.55
CA GLY A 213 15.43 -17.75 7.00
C GLY A 213 14.20 -17.55 7.91
N GLU A 214 13.09 -16.99 7.43
CA GLU A 214 11.94 -16.61 8.30
C GLU A 214 10.60 -17.29 7.94
N ASP A 215 10.59 -18.24 7.01
CA ASP A 215 9.37 -18.91 6.50
C ASP A 215 8.78 -20.00 7.42
N THR A 216 8.91 -19.91 8.74
CA THR A 216 8.17 -20.83 9.66
C THR A 216 7.39 -20.18 10.80
N ALA A 217 7.43 -18.86 11.00
CA ALA A 217 6.69 -18.22 12.09
C ALA A 217 5.51 -17.33 11.64
N GLU A 218 5.58 -16.70 10.46
CA GLU A 218 4.49 -15.85 9.96
C GLU A 218 4.07 -16.32 8.56
N GLY A 219 2.93 -17.00 8.47
CA GLY A 219 2.45 -17.70 7.26
C GLY A 219 2.05 -16.83 6.05
N HIS A 220 2.75 -15.73 5.78
CA HIS A 220 2.52 -14.88 4.62
C HIS A 220 3.40 -15.28 3.43
N VAL A 221 2.93 -16.26 2.65
CA VAL A 221 3.56 -16.60 1.38
C VAL A 221 3.45 -15.41 0.42
N SER A 222 4.58 -14.84 0.00
CA SER A 222 4.61 -13.77 -1.01
C SER A 222 3.95 -14.25 -2.31
N PRO A 223 3.21 -13.40 -3.06
CA PRO A 223 2.60 -13.79 -4.33
C PRO A 223 3.62 -14.40 -5.32
N ASN A 224 4.88 -13.96 -5.24
CA ASN A 224 5.98 -14.48 -6.04
C ASN A 224 6.43 -15.89 -5.62
N GLY A 225 6.32 -16.22 -4.32
CA GLY A 225 6.56 -17.57 -3.82
C GLY A 225 5.57 -18.57 -4.41
N LEU A 226 4.28 -18.21 -4.48
CA LEU A 226 3.24 -19.02 -5.11
C LEU A 226 3.46 -19.19 -6.62
N LEU A 227 3.88 -18.12 -7.31
CA LEU A 227 4.19 -18.19 -8.75
C LEU A 227 5.42 -19.06 -9.03
N ASN A 228 6.46 -18.96 -8.21
CA ASN A 228 7.65 -19.79 -8.35
C ASN A 228 7.36 -21.25 -8.03
N GLN A 229 6.55 -21.55 -7.01
CA GLN A 229 6.06 -22.92 -6.79
C GLN A 229 5.27 -23.43 -8.00
N GLY A 230 4.38 -22.62 -8.58
CA GLY A 230 3.65 -22.95 -9.80
C GLY A 230 4.59 -23.29 -10.97
N LYS A 231 5.59 -22.44 -11.23
CA LYS A 231 6.60 -22.66 -12.29
C LYS A 231 7.50 -23.87 -12.02
N LEU A 232 7.85 -24.15 -10.76
CA LEU A 232 8.63 -25.33 -10.39
C LEU A 232 7.83 -26.62 -10.61
N VAL A 233 6.54 -26.61 -10.27
CA VAL A 233 5.62 -27.74 -10.55
C VAL A 233 5.41 -27.92 -12.06
N GLU A 234 5.27 -26.82 -12.81
CA GLU A 234 5.13 -26.86 -14.27
C GLU A 234 6.40 -27.37 -14.95
N ASN A 235 7.58 -26.92 -14.52
CA ASN A 235 8.87 -27.44 -14.98
C ASN A 235 9.07 -28.91 -14.59
N TYR A 236 8.72 -29.31 -13.36
CA TYR A 236 8.78 -30.72 -12.94
C TYR A 236 7.86 -31.61 -13.79
N ASN A 237 6.64 -31.16 -14.08
CA ASN A 237 5.69 -31.90 -14.91
C ASN A 237 6.11 -31.92 -16.39
N SER A 238 6.76 -30.85 -16.89
CA SER A 238 7.31 -30.81 -18.24
C SER A 238 8.53 -31.73 -18.41
N ILE A 239 9.39 -31.83 -17.40
CA ILE A 239 10.57 -32.73 -17.39
C ILE A 239 10.15 -34.19 -17.21
N ASN A 240 9.13 -34.45 -16.39
CA ASN A 240 8.72 -35.81 -16.01
C ASN A 240 7.49 -36.34 -16.75
N GLY A 241 6.99 -35.62 -17.75
CA GLY A 241 6.01 -36.09 -18.73
C GLY A 241 4.84 -36.90 -18.13
N ALA A 242 3.82 -36.20 -17.66
CA ALA A 242 2.47 -36.76 -17.52
C ALA A 242 1.59 -36.29 -18.69
#